data_AF-A0A1X7SQM9-F1
#
_entry.id   AF-A0A1X7SQM9-F1
#
_cell.length_a   1.000
_cell.length_b   1.000
_cell.length_c   1.000
_cell.angle_alpha   90.00
_cell.angle_beta   90.00
_cell.angle_gamma   90.00
#
_symmetry.space_group_name_H-M   'P 1'
#
loop_
_entity.id
_entity.type
_entity.pdbx_description
1 polymer ?
#
loop_
_entity_poly.entity_id
_entity_poly.type
_entity_poly.pdbx_seq_one_letter_code
_entity_poly.pdbx_strand_id
1 'polypeptide(L)'
;MNKSDGKFGISGCPRGDNLFVWDVQLSDFDTKSLLYQDLEAYAKRRNRKPVIDIEMKFPKDYPMNPPFVRVLRPRFQFLTGHVTIGGSICMQMLTRSGWSPSNDIE
;
A
#
# COMPACT_ATOMS: atom_id res chain seq x y z
N MET A 1 -14.82 7.19 11.25
CA MET A 1 -14.15 5.91 11.57
C MET A 1 -12.76 6.19 12.13
N ASN A 2 -12.44 5.61 13.30
CA ASN A 2 -11.13 5.71 13.93
C ASN A 2 -10.10 4.90 13.12
N LYS A 3 -8.94 5.49 12.85
CA LYS A 3 -7.80 4.77 12.28
C LYS A 3 -7.29 3.81 13.34
N SER A 4 -7.31 2.51 13.06
CA SER A 4 -6.56 1.54 13.85
C SER A 4 -5.08 1.84 13.65
N ASP A 5 -4.39 2.22 14.74
CA ASP A 5 -2.94 2.29 14.77
C ASP A 5 -2.42 0.85 14.68
N GLY A 6 -2.18 0.38 13.45
CA GLY A 6 -1.70 -0.99 13.25
C GLY A 6 -0.26 -1.13 13.75
N LYS A 7 0.00 -2.31 14.29
CA LYS A 7 1.34 -2.73 14.70
C LYS A 7 2.25 -2.74 13.47
N PHE A 8 3.51 -2.31 13.63
CA PHE A 8 4.54 -2.28 12.58
C PHE A 8 4.39 -1.21 11.48
N GLY A 9 3.73 -0.08 11.78
CA GLY A 9 3.68 1.05 10.86
C GLY A 9 2.71 0.90 9.70
N ILE A 10 1.87 -0.14 9.70
CA ILE A 10 0.80 -0.32 8.71
C ILE A 10 -0.50 0.15 9.33
N SER A 11 -1.25 1.01 8.65
CA SER A 11 -2.62 1.36 9.06
C SER A 11 -3.54 1.18 7.86
N GLY A 12 -4.72 0.60 8.06
CA GLY A 12 -5.67 0.33 6.98
C GLY A 12 -7.09 0.63 7.44
N CYS A 13 -7.86 1.34 6.62
CA CYS A 13 -9.29 1.54 6.88
C CYS A 13 -10.12 1.48 5.58
N PRO A 14 -11.38 1.00 5.66
CA PRO A 14 -12.32 1.12 4.56
C PRO A 14 -12.53 2.59 4.14
N ARG A 15 -12.63 2.82 2.83
CA ARG A 15 -12.86 4.16 2.28
C ARG A 15 -14.34 4.52 2.41
N GLY A 16 -14.67 5.28 3.45
CA GLY A 16 -16.05 5.62 3.77
C GLY A 16 -16.84 4.34 4.09
N ASP A 17 -18.00 4.19 3.46
CA ASP A 17 -18.88 3.04 3.68
C ASP A 17 -18.59 1.86 2.74
N ASN A 18 -17.57 1.99 1.86
CA ASN A 18 -17.21 0.93 0.93
C ASN A 18 -16.16 -0.02 1.52
N LEU A 19 -16.63 -1.17 2.00
CA LEU A 19 -15.78 -2.24 2.56
C LEU A 19 -14.88 -2.93 1.54
N PHE A 20 -15.12 -2.75 0.23
CA PHE A 20 -14.31 -3.36 -0.84
C PHE A 20 -13.13 -2.48 -1.27
N VAL A 21 -13.01 -1.26 -0.74
CA VAL A 21 -11.91 -0.35 -1.06
C VAL A 21 -11.29 0.15 0.23
N TRP A 22 -10.03 -0.19 0.46
CA TRP A 22 -9.30 0.21 1.66
C TRP A 22 -8.23 1.24 1.32
N ASP A 23 -8.15 2.26 2.15
CA ASP A 23 -7.04 3.19 2.23
C ASP A 23 -6.03 2.63 3.23
N VAL A 24 -4.88 2.21 2.71
CA VAL A 24 -3.78 1.64 3.49
C VAL A 24 -2.62 2.63 3.50
N GLN A 25 -2.01 2.84 4.64
CA GLN A 25 -0.87 3.72 4.82
C GLN A 25 0.27 2.95 5.47
N LEU A 26 1.41 2.94 4.80
CA LEU A 26 2.66 2.43 5.34
C LEU A 26 3.47 3.59 5.91
N SER A 27 3.97 3.39 7.11
CA SER A 27 4.75 4.31 7.93
C SER A 27 5.82 3.49 8.68
N ASP A 28 6.59 4.14 9.54
CA ASP A 28 7.63 3.47 10.36
C ASP A 28 8.73 2.77 9.54
N PHE A 29 9.24 3.45 8.50
CA PHE A 29 10.39 2.96 7.74
C PHE A 29 11.68 3.20 8.53
N ASP A 30 12.69 2.32 8.33
CA ASP A 30 14.03 2.52 8.88
C ASP A 30 14.60 3.87 8.43
N THR A 31 14.90 4.74 9.40
CA THR A 31 15.41 6.10 9.16
C THR A 31 16.75 6.12 8.44
N LYS A 32 17.50 5.01 8.48
CA LYS A 32 18.78 4.86 7.76
C LYS A 32 18.60 4.46 6.30
N SER A 33 17.42 4.00 5.91
CA SER A 33 17.15 3.57 4.54
C SER A 33 17.13 4.74 3.56
N LEU A 34 17.57 4.49 2.33
CA LEU A 34 17.46 5.47 1.23
C LEU A 34 16.00 5.84 0.95
N LEU A 35 15.09 4.87 1.07
CA LEU A 35 13.65 5.09 0.91
C LEU A 35 13.12 6.11 1.91
N TYR A 36 13.50 6.01 3.19
CA TYR A 36 13.04 6.97 4.19
C TYR A 36 13.56 8.38 3.90
N GLN A 37 14.82 8.53 3.47
CA GLN A 37 15.38 9.84 3.09
C GLN A 37 14.58 10.48 1.93
N ASP A 38 14.23 9.69 0.91
CA ASP A 38 13.39 10.16 -0.20
C ASP A 38 11.97 10.52 0.25
N LEU A 39 11.37 9.68 1.10
CA LEU A 39 10.04 9.93 1.68
C LEU A 39 10.03 11.21 2.54
N GLU A 40 11.07 11.44 3.33
CA GLU A 40 11.21 12.63 4.17
C GLU A 40 11.37 13.89 3.30
N ALA A 41 12.21 13.84 2.26
CA ALA A 41 12.38 14.94 1.33
C ALA A 41 11.07 15.26 0.58
N TYR A 42 10.34 14.23 0.12
CA TYR A 42 9.03 14.39 -0.49
C TYR A 42 8.00 14.99 0.48
N ALA A 43 7.95 14.47 1.71
CA ALA A 43 7.06 14.90 2.77
C ALA A 43 7.26 16.38 3.13
N LYS A 44 8.53 16.82 3.30
CA LYS A 44 8.91 18.22 3.52
C LYS A 44 8.43 19.13 2.38
N ARG A 45 8.64 18.73 1.11
CA ARG A 45 8.21 19.51 -0.06
C ARG A 45 6.69 19.63 -0.22
N ARG A 46 5.94 18.66 0.28
CA ARG A 46 4.47 18.61 0.16
C ARG A 46 3.74 18.99 1.44
N ASN A 47 4.46 19.34 2.51
CA ASN A 47 3.92 19.58 3.85
C ASN A 47 3.04 18.42 4.36
N ARG A 48 3.57 17.19 4.29
CA ARG A 48 2.88 15.95 4.70
C ARG A 48 3.79 15.09 5.58
N LYS A 49 3.29 13.96 6.06
CA LYS A 49 4.07 12.94 6.76
C LYS A 49 4.85 12.04 5.76
N PRO A 50 6.02 11.49 6.14
CA PRO A 50 6.79 10.55 5.31
C PRO A 50 6.15 9.16 5.32
N VAL A 51 5.10 9.00 4.52
CA VAL A 51 4.29 7.79 4.44
C VAL A 51 4.02 7.39 2.99
N ILE A 52 3.74 6.11 2.76
CA ILE A 52 3.26 5.61 1.47
C ILE A 52 1.76 5.38 1.59
N ASP A 53 0.98 6.09 0.80
CA ASP A 53 -0.47 5.88 0.68
C ASP A 53 -0.73 4.83 -0.41
N ILE A 54 -1.47 3.79 -0.06
CA ILE A 54 -1.81 2.63 -0.88
C ILE A 54 -3.33 2.50 -0.94
N GLU A 55 -3.85 2.13 -2.10
CA GLU A 55 -5.23 1.69 -2.28
C GLU A 55 -5.25 0.18 -2.49
N MET A 56 -6.08 -0.50 -1.72
CA MET A 56 -6.38 -1.92 -1.88
C MET A 56 -7.84 -2.07 -2.30
N LYS A 57 -8.10 -2.83 -3.37
CA LYS A 57 -9.43 -3.09 -3.90
C LYS A 57 -9.71 -4.58 -3.92
N PHE A 58 -10.74 -4.99 -3.22
CA PHE A 58 -11.22 -6.36 -3.21
C PHE A 58 -12.16 -6.59 -4.41
N PRO A 59 -11.89 -7.59 -5.27
CA PRO A 59 -12.82 -7.95 -6.32
C PRO A 59 -14.05 -8.66 -5.74
N LYS A 60 -15.11 -8.79 -6.54
CA LYS A 60 -16.38 -9.42 -6.12
C LYS A 60 -16.24 -10.89 -5.73
N ASP A 61 -15.22 -11.54 -6.25
CA ASP A 61 -14.90 -12.95 -6.07
C ASP A 61 -13.71 -13.16 -5.10
N TYR A 62 -13.34 -12.15 -4.33
CA TYR A 62 -12.44 -12.33 -3.19
C TYR A 62 -13.04 -13.35 -2.19
N PRO A 63 -12.27 -14.31 -1.64
CA PRO A 63 -10.82 -14.47 -1.72
C PRO A 63 -10.31 -15.36 -2.86
N MET A 64 -11.14 -15.76 -3.83
CA MET A 64 -10.70 -16.60 -4.96
C MET A 64 -9.75 -15.87 -5.91
N ASN A 65 -9.96 -14.57 -6.11
CA ASN A 65 -9.02 -13.70 -6.80
C ASN A 65 -8.34 -12.72 -5.82
N PRO A 66 -7.07 -12.36 -6.05
CA PRO A 66 -6.34 -11.47 -5.17
C PRO A 66 -6.92 -10.05 -5.19
N PRO A 67 -6.74 -9.29 -4.10
CA PRO A 67 -7.03 -7.87 -4.10
C PRO A 67 -6.06 -7.13 -5.04
N PHE A 68 -6.55 -6.07 -5.66
CA PHE A 68 -5.72 -5.19 -6.46
C PHE A 68 -5.10 -4.10 -5.58
N VAL A 69 -3.77 -4.04 -5.54
CA VAL A 69 -3.02 -3.10 -4.68
C VAL A 69 -2.23 -2.12 -5.55
N ARG A 70 -2.39 -0.82 -5.27
CA ARG A 70 -1.61 0.24 -5.93
C ARG A 70 -1.16 1.33 -4.97
N VAL A 71 0.04 1.84 -5.19
CA VAL A 71 0.54 3.06 -4.56
C VAL A 71 -0.18 4.26 -5.15
N LEU A 72 -0.81 5.05 -4.28
CA LEU A 72 -1.37 6.35 -4.63
C LEU A 72 -0.29 7.43 -4.57
N ARG A 73 0.51 7.44 -3.50
CA ARG A 73 1.53 8.46 -3.22
C ARG A 73 2.65 7.87 -2.34
N PRO A 74 3.91 8.32 -2.49
CA PRO A 74 4.44 9.15 -3.59
C PRO A 74 4.53 8.35 -4.90
N ARG A 75 4.91 9.03 -6.00
CA ARG A 75 5.22 8.34 -7.26
C ARG A 75 6.64 7.77 -7.19
N PHE A 76 6.75 6.45 -7.27
CA PHE A 76 8.04 5.75 -7.31
C PHE A 76 8.73 5.91 -8.68
N GLN A 77 10.05 5.74 -8.69
CA GLN A 77 10.81 5.68 -9.93
C GLN A 77 10.46 4.38 -10.69
N PHE A 78 10.40 4.45 -12.01
CA PHE A 78 10.07 3.29 -12.85
C PHE A 78 11.03 2.11 -12.58
N LEU A 79 10.47 0.90 -12.44
CA LEU A 79 11.18 -0.36 -12.12
C LEU A 79 11.88 -0.40 -10.75
N THR A 80 11.50 0.48 -9.82
CA THR A 80 11.96 0.41 -8.43
C THR A 80 10.85 -0.10 -7.52
N GLY A 81 11.20 -0.89 -6.49
CA GLY A 81 10.24 -1.38 -5.49
C GLY A 81 9.08 -2.23 -6.05
N HIS A 82 9.23 -2.80 -7.25
CA HIS A 82 8.19 -3.55 -7.98
C HIS A 82 6.93 -2.72 -8.30
N VAL A 83 7.03 -1.39 -8.29
CA VAL A 83 5.91 -0.50 -8.58
C VAL A 83 5.91 -0.17 -10.08
N THR A 84 4.79 -0.46 -10.76
CA THR A 84 4.59 -0.10 -12.18
C THR A 84 4.43 1.41 -12.37
N ILE A 85 4.49 1.87 -13.62
CA ILE A 85 4.26 3.30 -13.96
C ILE A 85 2.90 3.83 -13.47
N GLY A 86 1.90 2.96 -13.35
CA GLY A 86 0.55 3.28 -12.85
C GLY A 86 0.41 3.19 -11.33
N GLY A 87 1.49 2.86 -10.60
CA GLY A 87 1.46 2.67 -9.15
C GLY A 87 1.09 1.26 -8.70
N SER A 88 0.68 0.36 -9.59
CA SER A 88 0.35 -1.03 -9.23
C SER A 88 1.60 -1.75 -8.71
N ILE A 89 1.44 -2.54 -7.66
CA ILE A 89 2.53 -3.34 -7.09
C ILE A 89 2.59 -4.70 -7.80
N CYS A 90 3.68 -4.96 -8.52
CA CYS A 90 3.96 -6.23 -9.19
C CYS A 90 4.69 -7.19 -8.24
N MET A 91 3.95 -7.76 -7.29
CA MET A 91 4.41 -8.90 -6.49
C MET A 91 3.73 -10.18 -6.97
N GLN A 92 4.49 -11.27 -7.05
CA GLN A 92 3.97 -12.58 -7.48
C GLN A 92 2.83 -13.07 -6.57
N MET A 93 2.86 -12.73 -5.28
CA MET A 93 1.78 -13.07 -4.33
C MET A 93 0.45 -12.39 -4.67
N LEU A 94 0.47 -11.27 -5.39
CA LEU A 94 -0.73 -10.54 -5.85
C LEU A 94 -1.13 -10.91 -7.29
N THR A 95 -0.48 -11.90 -7.91
CA THR A 95 -0.88 -12.44 -9.22
C THR A 95 -1.77 -13.66 -9.05
N ARG A 96 -2.62 -13.94 -10.04
CA ARG A 96 -3.50 -15.13 -10.05
C ARG A 96 -2.75 -16.46 -9.88
N SER A 97 -1.49 -16.54 -10.31
CA SER A 97 -0.69 -17.75 -10.21
C SER A 97 0.01 -17.92 -8.86
N GLY A 98 0.19 -16.83 -8.09
CA GLY A 98 0.85 -16.87 -6.77
C GLY A 98 -0.08 -16.59 -5.58
N TRP A 99 -1.34 -16.23 -5.84
CA TRP A 99 -2.33 -16.00 -4.80
C TRP A 99 -2.93 -17.32 -4.31
N SER A 100 -3.02 -17.48 -2.98
CA SER A 100 -3.78 -18.53 -2.33
C SER A 100 -4.92 -17.88 -1.52
N PRO A 101 -6.17 -18.37 -1.62
CA PRO A 101 -7.27 -17.88 -0.79
C PRO A 101 -7.05 -18.06 0.71
N SER A 102 -6.07 -18.88 1.13
CA SER A 102 -5.65 -19.04 2.52
C SER A 102 -4.71 -17.95 3.01
N ASN A 103 -4.33 -16.98 2.17
CA ASN A 103 -3.47 -15.87 2.57
C ASN A 103 -4.25 -14.85 3.39
N ASP A 104 -3.71 -14.50 4.55
CA ASP A 104 -4.18 -13.37 5.34
C ASP A 104 -3.68 -12.04 4.76
N ILE A 105 -4.43 -10.96 5.05
CA ILE A 105 -4.10 -9.60 4.60
C ILE A 105 -3.07 -8.93 5.53
N GLU A 106 -2.96 -9.39 6.78
CA GLU A 106 -2.04 -8.87 7.81
C GLU A 106 -0.63 -9.46 7.74
#